data_AF-A0A961RNC6-F1
#
_entry.id   AF-A0A961RNC6-F1
#
_cell.length_a   1.000
_cell.length_b   1.000
_cell.length_c   1.000
_cell.angle_alpha   90.00
_cell.angle_beta   90.00
_cell.angle_gamma   90.00
#
_symmetry.space_group_name_H-M   'P 1'
#
loop_
_entity.id
_entity.type
_entity.pdbx_description
1 polymer ?
#
loop_
_entity_poly.entity_id
_entity_poly.type
_entity_poly.pdbx_seq_one_letter_code
_entity_poly.pdbx_strand_id
1 'polypeptide(L)' 'IRPLDDVIRATIEGAIEACNGSIPRAAAALDVSPSTIYRRMENWRADEGDTKAAG' A
#
# COMPACT_ATOMS: atom_id res chain seq x y z
N ILE A 1 -1.54 -13.28 -15.54
CA ILE A 1 -0.56 -12.30 -15.00
C ILE A 1 -1.33 -11.39 -14.05
N ARG A 2 -0.80 -11.09 -12.86
CA ARG A 2 -1.50 -10.21 -11.88
C ARG A 2 -1.29 -8.73 -12.25
N PRO A 3 -2.29 -7.85 -12.03
CA PRO A 3 -2.11 -6.41 -12.13
C PRO A 3 -0.96 -5.91 -11.25
N LEU A 4 -0.25 -4.88 -11.72
CA LEU A 4 0.89 -4.32 -10.99
C LEU A 4 0.46 -3.69 -9.66
N ASP A 5 -0.72 -3.07 -9.60
CA ASP A 5 -1.22 -2.46 -8.36
C ASP A 5 -1.45 -3.50 -7.26
N ASP A 6 -2.01 -4.68 -7.60
CA ASP A 6 -2.18 -5.79 -6.66
C ASP A 6 -0.84 -6.30 -6.11
N VAL A 7 0.18 -6.39 -6.98
CA VAL A 7 1.53 -6.82 -6.58
C VAL A 7 2.15 -5.78 -5.65
N ILE A 8 2.02 -4.49 -5.97
CA ILE A 8 2.53 -3.40 -5.14
C ILE A 8 1.81 -3.38 -3.79
N ARG A 9 0.48 -3.53 -3.77
CA ARG A 9 -0.33 -3.57 -2.55
C ARG A 9 0.12 -4.69 -1.63
N ALA A 10 0.15 -5.93 -2.13
CA ALA A 10 0.60 -7.09 -1.37
C ALA A 10 2.05 -6.94 -0.85
N THR A 11 2.93 -6.30 -1.64
CA THR A 11 4.33 -6.07 -1.25
C THR A 11 4.44 -5.06 -0.10
N ILE A 12 3.69 -3.96 -0.19
CA ILE A 12 3.65 -2.92 0.85
C ILE A 12 3.04 -3.48 2.15
N GLU A 13 1.90 -4.15 2.05
CA GLU A 13 1.20 -4.73 3.22
C GLU A 13 2.08 -5.77 3.93
N GLY A 14 2.70 -6.68 3.17
CA GLY A 14 3.63 -7.67 3.73
C GLY A 14 4.87 -7.05 4.39
N ALA A 15 5.42 -5.97 3.82
CA ALA A 15 6.53 -5.26 4.44
C ALA A 15 6.13 -4.55 5.74
N ILE A 16 4.92 -3.97 5.79
CA ILE A 16 4.36 -3.35 7.00
C ILE A 16 4.18 -4.40 8.09
N GLU A 17 3.61 -5.56 7.77
CA GLU A 17 3.43 -6.67 8.71
C GLU A 17 4.77 -7.16 9.27
N ALA A 18 5.75 -7.42 8.39
CA ALA A 18 7.10 -7.82 8.78
C ALA A 18 7.82 -6.77 9.64
N CYS A 19 7.42 -5.49 9.51
CA CYS A 19 7.94 -4.37 10.31
C CYS A 19 7.04 -4.01 11.50
N ASN A 20 6.13 -4.90 11.92
CA ASN A 20 5.21 -4.72 13.05
C ASN A 20 4.38 -3.42 12.95
N GLY A 21 3.89 -3.09 11.77
CA GLY A 21 3.09 -1.89 11.51
C GLY A 21 3.90 -0.61 11.27
N SER A 22 5.23 -0.67 11.32
CA SER A 22 6.08 0.52 11.17
C SER A 22 6.26 0.91 9.69
N ILE A 23 5.50 1.91 9.24
CA ILE A 23 5.61 2.45 7.87
C ILE A 23 7.04 2.91 7.52
N PRO A 24 7.78 3.66 8.38
CA PRO A 24 9.13 4.10 8.03
C PRO A 24 10.10 2.93 7.83
N ARG A 25 9.97 1.86 8.63
CA ARG A 25 10.80 0.66 8.50
C ARG A 25 10.45 -0.15 7.26
N ALA A 26 9.15 -0.27 6.94
CA ALA A 26 8.71 -0.93 5.72
C ALA A 26 9.19 -0.19 4.46
N ALA A 27 9.14 1.14 4.48
CA ALA A 27 9.66 1.97 3.39
C ALA A 27 11.17 1.75 3.19
N ALA A 28 11.94 1.76 4.27
CA ALA A 28 13.38 1.45 4.22
C ALA A 28 13.65 0.03 3.71
N ALA A 29 12.86 -0.96 4.11
CA ALA A 29 13.00 -2.35 3.65
C ALA A 29 12.68 -2.53 2.17
N LEU A 30 11.78 -1.71 1.62
CA LEU A 30 11.39 -1.71 0.20
C LEU A 30 12.21 -0.73 -0.66
N ASP A 31 13.19 -0.04 -0.07
CA ASP A 31 13.99 0.99 -0.73
C ASP A 31 13.15 2.11 -1.38
N VAL A 32 12.13 2.58 -0.65
CA VAL A 32 11.27 3.69 -1.06
C VAL A 32 11.11 4.71 0.07
N SER A 33 10.60 5.90 -0.26
CA SER A 33 10.25 6.89 0.77
C SER A 33 8.96 6.48 1.51
N PRO A 34 8.80 6.82 2.80
CA PRO A 34 7.53 6.63 3.51
C PRO A 34 6.34 7.32 2.82
N SER A 35 6.58 8.49 2.21
CA SER A 35 5.57 9.21 1.43
C SER A 35 5.03 8.42 0.24
N THR A 36 5.84 7.55 -0.37
CA THR A 36 5.39 6.67 -1.46
C THR A 36 4.36 5.67 -0.96
N ILE A 37 4.57 5.10 0.22
CA ILE A 37 3.63 4.16 0.86
C ILE A 37 2.33 4.88 1.22
N TYR A 38 2.42 6.05 1.88
CA TYR A 38 1.22 6.81 2.26
C TYR A 38 0.35 7.18 1.05
N ARG A 39 0.97 7.63 -0.05
CA ARG A 39 0.24 7.97 -1.27
C ARG A 39 -0.47 6.76 -1.90
N ARG A 40 0.16 5.58 -1.88
CA ARG A 40 -0.48 4.34 -2.35
C ARG A 40 -1.70 3.99 -1.50
N MET A 41 -1.56 4.05 -0.17
CA MET A 41 -2.67 3.76 0.75
C MET A 41 -3.82 4.75 0.61
N GLU A 42 -3.55 6.03 0.37
CA GLU A 42 -4.58 7.05 0.11
C GLU A 42 -5.34 6.75 -1.19
N ASN A 43 -4.61 6.44 -2.28
CA ASN A 43 -5.22 6.06 -3.55
C ASN A 43 -6.15 4.86 -3.38
N TRP A 44 -5.69 3.79 -2.71
CA TRP A 44 -6.51 2.60 -2.48
C TRP A 44 -7.79 2.90 -1.70
N ARG A 45 -7.74 3.79 -0.71
CA ARG A 45 -8.93 4.21 0.05
C ARG A 45 -9.92 5.00 -0.82
N ALA A 46 -9.42 5.80 -1.76
CA ALA A 46 -10.26 6.50 -2.71
C ALA A 46 -10.95 5.52 -3.68
N ASP A 47 -10.23 4.54 -4.22
CA ASP A 47 -10.78 3.48 -5.08
C ASP A 47 -11.86 2.63 -4.35
N GLU A 48 -11.65 2.32 -3.07
CA GLU A 48 -12.64 1.60 -2.25
C GLU A 48 -13.88 2.44 -1.90
N GLY A 49 -13.68 3.74 -1.70
CA GLY A 49 -14.77 4.71 -1.47
C GLY A 49 -15.67 4.88 -2.69
N ASP A 50 -15.08 4.88 -3.89
CA ASP A 50 -15.80 4.93 -5.18
C ASP A 50 -16.59 3.62 -5.42
N THR A 51 -15.98 2.47 -5.14
CA THR A 51 -16.61 1.15 -5.31
C THR A 51 -17.84 0.96 -4.41
N LYS A 52 -17.83 1.53 -3.19
CA LYS A 52 -18.95 1.41 -2.23
C LYS A 52 -20.09 2.40 -2.50
N ALA A 53 -19.86 3.49 -3.21
CA ALA A 53 -20.88 4.49 -3.54
C ALA A 53 -21.76 4.10 -4.75
N ALA A 54 -21.34 3.09 -5.52
CA ALA A 54 -22.03 2.60 -6.71
C ALA A 54 -22.93 1.35 -6.47
N GLY A 55 -23.13 0.95 -5.20
CA GLY A 55 -23.88 -0.25 -4.80
C GLY A 55 -25.16 0.02 -4.02
#